data_AF-A0A4P5SRM3-F1
#
_entry.id   AF-A0A4P5SRM3-F1
#
_cell.length_a   1.000
_cell.length_b   1.000
_cell.length_c   1.000
_cell.angle_alpha   90.00
_cell.angle_beta   90.00
_cell.angle_gamma   90.00
#
_symmetry.space_group_name_H-M   'P 1'
#
loop_
_entity.id
_entity.type
_entity.pdbx_description
1 polymer ?
#
loop_
_entity_poly.entity_id
_entity_poly.type
_entity_poly.pdbx_seq_one_letter_code
_entity_poly.pdbx_strand_id
1 'polypeptide(L)'
;MFKSHGTQLATCKWSKTELVFPDTILRHDDWTLLDATGDRIAHLFNTAEDDLIGSWRWRVWLDHKMQEGSVRSGTEARETCERLLAEYQQAQMMQQ
;
A
#
# COMPACT_ATOMS: atom_id res chain seq x y z
N MET A 1 8.15 7.89 -14.40
CA MET A 1 8.68 6.62 -14.92
C MET A 1 9.24 5.86 -13.72
N PHE A 2 8.50 4.86 -13.21
CA PHE A 2 8.89 4.09 -12.02
C PHE A 2 10.07 3.18 -12.36
N LYS A 3 11.17 3.26 -11.61
CA LYS A 3 12.30 2.34 -11.78
C LYS A 3 12.24 1.31 -10.64
N SER A 4 11.80 0.10 -10.95
CA SER A 4 11.85 -1.05 -10.04
C SER A 4 13.32 -1.43 -9.79
N HIS A 5 13.98 -0.77 -8.84
CA HIS A 5 15.32 -1.18 -8.40
C HIS A 5 15.16 -2.07 -7.18
N GLY A 6 15.14 -3.39 -7.39
CA GLY A 6 15.44 -4.43 -6.38
C GLY A 6 15.13 -4.05 -4.93
N THR A 7 13.91 -3.58 -4.67
CA THR A 7 13.61 -2.97 -3.38
C THR A 7 13.56 -4.04 -2.29
N GLN A 8 14.39 -3.92 -1.26
CA GLN A 8 14.35 -4.79 -0.08
C GLN A 8 13.34 -4.26 0.96
N LEU A 9 12.45 -5.12 1.45
CA LEU A 9 11.34 -4.76 2.36
C LEU A 9 11.85 -4.14 3.67
N ALA A 10 13.02 -4.59 4.12
CA ALA A 10 13.69 -4.09 5.31
C ALA A 10 14.02 -2.59 5.24
N THR A 11 14.06 -2.02 4.03
CA THR A 11 14.32 -0.59 3.81
C THR A 11 13.06 0.24 3.64
N CYS A 12 11.91 -0.42 3.50
CA CYS A 12 10.66 0.26 3.23
C CYS A 12 10.08 0.88 4.50
N LYS A 13 9.42 2.04 4.37
CA LYS A 13 8.79 2.74 5.50
C LYS A 13 7.35 3.10 5.21
N TRP A 14 6.47 2.74 6.15
CA TRP A 14 5.08 3.18 6.14
C TRP A 14 5.00 4.63 6.60
N SER A 15 4.33 5.47 5.81
CA SER A 15 3.95 6.84 6.15
C SER A 15 2.43 6.93 6.21
N LYS A 16 1.90 7.47 7.31
CA LYS A 16 0.47 7.76 7.47
C LYS A 16 0.21 9.23 7.14
N THR A 17 -0.78 9.49 6.30
CA THR A 17 -1.36 10.82 6.10
C THR A 17 -2.79 10.77 6.62
N GLU A 18 -3.11 11.65 7.57
CA GLU A 18 -4.48 11.85 8.03
C GLU A 18 -5.09 12.99 7.22
N LEU A 19 -6.09 12.68 6.41
CA LEU A 19 -6.89 13.69 5.72
C LEU A 19 -8.11 14.00 6.60
N VAL A 20 -8.15 15.23 7.12
CA VAL A 20 -9.26 15.74 7.92
C VAL A 20 -10.07 16.68 7.05
N PHE A 21 -11.31 16.31 6.76
CA PHE A 21 -12.26 17.19 6.09
C PHE A 21 -13.00 17.99 7.18
N PRO A 22 -12.90 19.33 7.22
CA PRO A 22 -13.45 20.12 8.32
C PRO A 22 -14.98 20.04 8.45
N ASP A 23 -15.67 19.71 7.35
CA ASP A 23 -17.14 19.71 7.28
C ASP A 23 -17.77 18.31 7.40
N THR A 24 -16.94 17.27 7.54
CA THR A 24 -17.38 15.87 7.66
C THR A 24 -16.48 15.19 8.69
N ILE A 25 -17.04 14.50 9.68
CA ILE A 25 -16.25 13.69 10.65
C ILE A 25 -15.68 12.43 9.97
N LEU A 26 -15.20 12.57 8.73
CA LEU A 26 -14.57 11.54 7.94
C LEU A 26 -13.06 11.73 8.12
N ARG A 27 -12.48 10.84 8.93
CA ARG A 27 -11.03 10.68 8.99
C ARG A 27 -10.64 9.68 7.91
N HIS A 28 -9.96 10.15 6.88
CA HIS A 28 -9.34 9.27 5.91
C HIS A 28 -7.91 9.00 6.36
N ASP A 29 -7.69 7.75 6.77
CA ASP A 29 -6.37 7.21 6.98
C ASP A 29 -5.81 6.75 5.64
N ASP A 30 -4.75 7.42 5.18
CA ASP A 30 -4.01 7.07 3.98
C ASP A 30 -2.61 6.58 4.40
N TRP A 31 -2.29 5.35 4.04
CA TRP A 31 -0.99 4.74 4.32
C TRP A 31 -0.23 4.53 3.01
N THR A 32 1.01 4.99 2.95
CA THR A 32 1.88 4.80 1.81
C THR A 32 3.14 4.07 2.26
N LEU A 33 3.54 3.02 1.54
CA LEU A 33 4.84 2.38 1.70
C LEU A 33 5.80 2.96 0.68
N LEU A 34 6.92 3.48 1.17
CA LEU A 34 8.00 4.03 0.35
C LEU A 34 9.19 3.09 0.37
N ASP A 35 9.92 3.01 -0.74
CA ASP A 35 11.22 2.34 -0.79
C ASP A 35 12.34 3.20 -0.20
N ALA A 36 13.57 2.68 -0.22
CA ALA A 36 14.75 3.41 0.25
C ALA A 36 15.03 4.73 -0.50
N THR A 37 14.53 4.87 -1.72
CA THR A 37 14.68 6.05 -2.56
C THR A 37 13.56 7.08 -2.37
N GLY A 38 12.50 6.70 -1.64
CA GLY A 38 11.30 7.51 -1.46
C GLY A 38 10.24 7.26 -2.53
N ASP A 39 10.43 6.28 -3.42
CA ASP A 39 9.43 5.90 -4.41
C ASP A 39 8.30 5.09 -3.76
N ARG A 40 7.07 5.32 -4.22
CA ARG A 40 5.88 4.63 -3.72
C ARG A 40 5.82 3.20 -4.23
N ILE A 41 5.69 2.25 -3.30
CA ILE A 41 5.54 0.82 -3.59
C ILE A 41 4.14 0.30 -3.26
N ALA A 42 3.53 0.80 -2.17
CA ALA A 42 2.18 0.42 -1.80
C ALA A 42 1.39 1.61 -1.26
N HIS A 43 0.07 1.54 -1.38
CA HIS A 43 -0.86 2.58 -0.96
C HIS A 43 -2.14 1.95 -0.45
N LEU A 44 -2.61 2.39 0.70
CA LEU A 44 -3.84 1.93 1.33
C LEU A 44 -4.66 3.14 1.74
N PHE A 45 -5.93 3.09 1.39
CA PHE A 45 -6.83 4.18 1.69
C PHE A 45 -8.21 3.61 1.99
N ASN A 46 -8.85 4.21 2.97
CA ASN A 46 -10.23 3.93 3.27
C ASN A 46 -11.11 4.64 2.23
N THR A 47 -12.01 3.89 1.57
CA THR A 47 -13.04 4.47 0.70
C THR A 47 -14.32 4.62 1.50
N ALA A 48 -14.65 5.85 1.86
CA ALA A 48 -15.95 6.21 2.42
C ALA A 48 -17.00 6.34 1.30
N GLU A 49 -17.05 5.41 0.35
CA GLU A 49 -18.16 5.39 -0.60
C GLU A 49 -19.44 5.04 0.16
N ASP A 50 -20.48 5.85 -0.08
CA ASP A 50 -21.62 6.21 0.78
C ASP A 50 -22.41 5.11 1.52
N ASP A 51 -22.14 3.82 1.28
CA ASP A 51 -22.87 2.70 1.89
C ASP A 51 -21.98 1.63 2.56
N LEU A 52 -20.65 1.76 2.47
CA LEU A 52 -19.70 0.78 3.01
C LEU A 52 -18.68 1.46 3.93
N ILE A 53 -19.17 1.99 5.05
CA ILE A 53 -18.32 2.30 6.21
C ILE A 53 -17.53 1.02 6.54
N GLY A 54 -16.23 1.02 6.26
CA GLY A 54 -15.32 -0.07 6.65
C GLY A 54 -14.66 -0.87 5.53
N SER A 55 -14.75 -0.47 4.25
CA SER A 55 -13.95 -1.11 3.20
C SER A 55 -12.62 -0.39 2.98
N TRP A 56 -11.52 -1.15 3.01
CA TRP A 56 -10.17 -0.64 2.78
C TRP A 56 -9.69 -1.10 1.41
N ARG A 57 -9.22 -0.15 0.60
CA ARG A 57 -8.59 -0.46 -0.68
C ARG A 57 -7.07 -0.45 -0.53
N TRP A 58 -6.42 -1.34 -1.25
CA TRP A 58 -4.97 -1.42 -1.32
C TRP A 58 -4.50 -1.48 -2.77
N ARG A 59 -3.32 -0.91 -3.02
CA ARG A 59 -2.60 -0.95 -4.29
C ARG A 59 -1.13 -1.24 -4.03
N VAL A 60 -0.53 -2.11 -4.83
CA VAL A 60 0.91 -2.41 -4.80
C VAL A 60 1.46 -2.31 -6.23
N TRP A 61 2.60 -1.64 -6.40
CA TRP A 61 3.31 -1.50 -7.67
C TRP A 61 4.60 -2.32 -7.64
N LEU A 62 4.70 -3.33 -8.50
CA LEU A 62 5.84 -4.27 -8.61
C LEU A 62 6.20 -4.46 -10.09
N ASP A 63 7.46 -4.27 -10.49
CA ASP A 63 7.93 -4.46 -11.88
C ASP A 63 7.00 -3.87 -12.94
N HIS A 64 6.61 -2.61 -12.75
CA HIS A 64 5.72 -1.88 -13.65
C HIS A 64 4.29 -2.44 -13.74
N LYS A 65 3.92 -3.43 -12.92
CA LYS A 65 2.56 -3.92 -12.76
C LYS A 65 1.96 -3.36 -11.48
N MET A 66 0.70 -2.94 -11.56
CA MET A 66 -0.09 -2.57 -10.40
C MET A 66 -1.03 -3.74 -10.06
N GLN A 67 -1.07 -4.14 -8.80
CA GLN A 67 -2.07 -5.04 -8.23
C GLN A 67 -2.93 -4.24 -7.24
N GLU A 68 -4.23 -4.49 -7.22
CA GLU A 68 -5.15 -3.82 -6.29
C GLU A 68 -6.28 -4.74 -5.82
N GLY A 69 -6.88 -4.37 -4.69
CA GLY A 69 -8.01 -5.09 -4.12
C GLY A 69 -8.66 -4.33 -2.97
N SER A 70 -9.57 -5.02 -2.29
CA SER A 70 -10.32 -4.49 -1.14
C SER A 70 -10.43 -5.52 -0.03
N VAL A 71 -10.38 -5.06 1.21
CA VAL A 71 -10.48 -5.87 2.44
C VAL A 71 -11.29 -5.12 3.50
N ARG A 72 -11.54 -5.73 4.66
CA ARG A 72 -12.45 -5.19 5.68
C ARG A 72 -11.78 -4.28 6.71
N SER A 73 -10.44 -4.25 6.73
CA SER A 73 -9.70 -3.43 7.71
C SER A 73 -8.37 -2.94 7.15
N GLY A 74 -7.87 -1.82 7.70
CA GLY A 74 -6.56 -1.27 7.32
C GLY A 74 -5.41 -2.21 7.70
N THR A 75 -5.58 -2.99 8.78
CA THR A 75 -4.64 -4.03 9.18
C THR A 75 -4.54 -5.13 8.13
N GLU A 76 -5.68 -5.71 7.70
CA GLU A 76 -5.69 -6.72 6.62
C GLU A 76 -5.10 -6.17 5.32
N ALA A 77 -5.35 -4.89 5.04
CA ALA A 77 -4.87 -4.24 3.84
C ALA A 77 -3.34 -4.15 3.88
N ARG A 78 -2.78 -3.79 5.04
CA ARG A 78 -1.34 -3.69 5.28
C ARG A 78 -0.66 -5.05 5.19
N GLU A 79 -1.21 -6.06 5.87
CA GLU A 79 -0.71 -7.43 5.81
C GLU A 79 -0.72 -7.97 4.38
N THR A 80 -1.76 -7.65 3.59
CA THR A 80 -1.83 -8.02 2.17
C THR A 80 -0.71 -7.39 1.36
N CYS A 81 -0.46 -6.09 1.52
CA CYS A 81 0.63 -5.39 0.85
C CYS A 81 2.00 -5.97 1.22
N GLU A 82 2.26 -6.17 2.52
CA GLU A 82 3.52 -6.72 3.02
C GLU A 82 3.76 -8.15 2.52
N ARG A 83 2.72 -8.99 2.47
CA ARG A 83 2.79 -10.34 1.91
C ARG A 83 3.13 -10.34 0.42
N LEU A 84 2.43 -9.53 -0.38
CA LEU A 84 2.67 -9.44 -1.83
C LEU A 84 4.11 -8.97 -2.13
N LEU A 85 4.64 -8.07 -1.31
CA LEU A 85 6.02 -7.60 -1.42
C LEU A 85 7.03 -8.69 -1.05
N ALA A 86 6.76 -9.47 -0.01
CA ALA A 86 7.62 -10.57 0.41
C ALA A 86 7.68 -11.68 -0.64
N GLU A 87 6.52 -12.06 -1.19
CA GLU A 87 6.41 -13.04 -2.29
C GLU A 87 7.21 -12.58 -3.52
N TYR A 88 7.08 -11.30 -3.87
CA TYR A 88 7.83 -10.71 -4.97
C TYR A 88 9.35 -10.75 -4.74
N GLN A 89 9.82 -10.39 -3.55
CA GLN A 89 11.26 -10.44 -3.23
C GLN A 89 11.82 -11.86 -3.25
N GLN A 90 11.07 -12.82 -2.73
CA GLN A 90 11.44 -14.24 -2.80
C GLN A 90 11.55 -14.71 -4.25
N ALA A 91 10.60 -14.31 -5.12
CA ALA A 91 10.65 -14.64 -6.54
C ALA A 91 11.86 -14.04 -7.26
N GLN A 92 12.27 -12.82 -6.92
CA GLN A 92 13.46 -12.17 -7.48
C GLN A 92 14.77 -12.88 -7.07
N MET A 93 14.85 -13.41 -5.84
CA MET A 93 16.03 -14.14 -5.36
C MET A 93 16.21 -15.51 -6.02
N MET A 94 15.13 -16.17 -6.43
CA MET A 94 15.19 -17.49 -7.10
C MET A 94 15.54 -17.40 -8.59
N GLN A 95 15.55 -16.20 -9.18
CA GLN A 95 15.88 -15.97 -10.59
C GLN A 95 17.35 -15.56 -10.81
N GLN A 96 18.15 -15.45 -9.75
CA GLN A 96 19.61 -15.21 -9.79
C GLN A 96 20.38 -16.50 -9.60
#